data_AF-A0A3N5REF9-F1
#
_entry.id   AF-A0A3N5REF9-F1
#
_cell.length_a   1.000
_cell.length_b   1.000
_cell.length_c   1.000
_cell.angle_alpha   90.00
_cell.angle_beta   90.00
_cell.angle_gamma   90.00
#
_symmetry.space_group_name_H-M   'P 1'
#
loop_
_entity.id
_entity.type
_entity.pdbx_description
1 polymer ?
#
loop_
_entity_poly.entity_id
_entity_poly.type
_entity_poly.pdbx_seq_one_letter_code
_entity_poly.pdbx_strand_id
1 'polypeptide(L)'
;MSLIAFHLILTALFIGAKLSDNQYLVAEYVGGSGDTSGGRHLLLGNIYRISSFLSFFSIWMTTAILMSYYREKLIGSVKYWIILVLPLVYFLITYFYQFFLSNILVSYFQNDPVTVSIMVSAFLSLSKPIGGLIFAAAFWNMSKVVGYERKMKLSMVIAGWGIFFIFSANQAATQIIVPYPPFGITTVTVLNMASFLMVLGIFNSATLVSANNSLRTSLHRHAIKLLKPIGRAEMEKEIQKTVKNISEHKEIAEISKQETFEFDENELEKY
;
A
#
# COMPACT_ATOMS: atom_id res chain seq x y z
N MET A 1 -2.75 -6.27 -8.91
CA MET A 1 -3.94 -7.12 -9.18
C MET A 1 -3.67 -8.21 -10.22
N SER A 2 -3.29 -7.87 -11.45
CA SER A 2 -3.07 -8.87 -12.53
C SER A 2 -2.08 -9.99 -12.15
N LEU A 3 -0.93 -9.64 -11.55
CA LEU A 3 0.10 -10.61 -11.15
C LEU A 3 -0.36 -11.55 -10.02
N ILE A 4 -1.17 -11.04 -9.08
CA ILE A 4 -1.72 -11.85 -7.98
C ILE A 4 -2.73 -12.84 -8.55
N ALA A 5 -3.66 -12.37 -9.40
CA ALA A 5 -4.64 -13.24 -10.04
C ALA A 5 -3.97 -14.32 -10.90
N PHE A 6 -2.95 -13.95 -11.69
CA PHE A 6 -2.14 -14.91 -12.45
C PHE A 6 -1.50 -15.97 -11.54
N HIS A 7 -0.92 -15.55 -10.40
CA HIS A 7 -0.33 -16.48 -9.44
C HIS A 7 -1.37 -17.42 -8.83
N LEU A 8 -2.57 -16.94 -8.50
CA LEU A 8 -3.63 -17.79 -7.95
C LEU A 8 -4.10 -18.84 -8.96
N ILE A 9 -4.31 -18.45 -10.23
CA ILE A 9 -4.66 -19.39 -11.33
C ILE A 9 -3.57 -20.44 -11.49
N LEU A 10 -2.31 -20.01 -11.55
CA LEU A 10 -1.18 -20.90 -11.70
C LEU A 10 -1.01 -21.84 -10.49
N THR A 11 -1.34 -21.38 -9.29
CA THR A 11 -1.36 -22.23 -8.09
C THR A 11 -2.40 -23.35 -8.23
N ALA A 12 -3.62 -23.02 -8.68
CA ALA A 12 -4.65 -24.02 -8.93
C ALA A 12 -4.23 -25.04 -10.00
N LEU A 13 -3.63 -24.58 -11.12
CA LEU A 13 -3.10 -25.46 -12.16
C LEU A 13 -1.98 -26.37 -11.65
N PHE A 14 -1.02 -25.82 -10.90
CA PHE A 14 0.08 -26.58 -10.32
C PHE A 14 -0.39 -27.68 -9.37
N ILE A 15 -1.38 -27.36 -8.53
CA ILE A 15 -1.95 -28.34 -7.59
C ILE A 15 -2.77 -29.38 -8.32
N GLY A 16 -3.60 -28.99 -9.29
CA GLY A 16 -4.37 -29.92 -10.12
C GLY A 16 -3.47 -30.93 -10.83
N ALA A 17 -2.37 -30.46 -11.43
CA ALA A 17 -1.39 -31.33 -12.07
C ALA A 17 -0.74 -32.31 -11.08
N LYS A 18 -0.39 -31.86 -9.87
CA LYS A 18 0.20 -32.73 -8.84
C LYS A 18 -0.77 -33.73 -8.23
N LEU A 19 -2.04 -33.35 -8.03
CA LEU A 19 -3.08 -34.25 -7.52
C LEU A 19 -3.40 -35.36 -8.54
N SER A 20 -3.41 -35.02 -9.84
CA SER A 20 -3.69 -35.97 -10.91
C SER A 20 -2.66 -37.11 -10.98
N ASP A 21 -1.39 -36.81 -10.67
CA ASP A 21 -0.30 -37.78 -10.81
C ASP A 21 -0.10 -38.70 -9.59
N ASN A 22 -0.55 -38.30 -8.39
CA ASN A 22 -0.17 -38.94 -7.12
C ASN A 22 -1.38 -39.41 -6.30
N GLN A 23 -2.34 -40.11 -6.90
CA GLN A 23 -3.51 -40.61 -6.15
C GLN A 23 -3.17 -41.66 -5.06
N TYR A 24 -2.02 -42.35 -5.14
CA TYR A 24 -1.70 -43.51 -4.28
C TYR A 24 -0.54 -43.33 -3.27
N LEU A 25 0.39 -42.38 -3.46
CA LEU A 25 1.63 -42.27 -2.64
C LEU A 25 1.56 -41.20 -1.53
N VAL A 26 0.42 -40.53 -1.36
CA VAL A 26 0.33 -39.33 -0.51
C VAL A 26 -0.11 -39.64 0.94
N ALA A 27 -0.35 -40.92 1.26
CA ALA A 27 -0.74 -41.35 2.60
C ALA A 27 0.44 -41.38 3.62
N GLU A 28 1.69 -41.37 3.16
CA GLU A 28 2.84 -41.70 4.03
C GLU A 28 3.67 -40.50 4.51
N TYR A 29 3.43 -39.29 4.00
CA TYR A 29 4.18 -38.11 4.42
C TYR A 29 3.57 -37.44 5.66
N VAL A 30 3.91 -37.98 6.82
CA VAL A 30 3.68 -37.33 8.12
C VAL A 30 4.73 -36.23 8.29
N GLY A 31 4.36 -34.98 7.96
CA GLY A 31 5.05 -33.79 8.48
C GLY A 31 5.99 -33.04 7.53
N GLY A 32 6.14 -33.45 6.27
CA GLY A 32 7.00 -32.75 5.30
C GLY A 32 6.36 -32.56 3.92
N SER A 33 6.53 -31.38 3.32
CA SER A 33 6.17 -31.13 1.93
C SER A 33 7.30 -31.58 0.99
N GLY A 34 7.41 -32.88 0.75
CA GLY A 34 8.27 -33.45 -0.28
C GLY A 34 7.61 -33.36 -1.66
N ASP A 35 8.37 -33.05 -2.71
CA ASP A 35 7.87 -33.20 -4.08
C ASP A 35 7.78 -34.68 -4.45
N THR A 36 6.59 -35.27 -4.27
CA THR A 36 6.33 -36.67 -4.62
C THR A 36 6.22 -36.90 -6.12
N SER A 37 6.28 -35.87 -6.98
CA SER A 37 6.13 -36.01 -8.44
C SER A 37 7.40 -36.40 -9.19
N GLY A 38 8.54 -36.56 -8.49
CA GLY A 38 9.80 -36.99 -9.09
C GLY A 38 10.33 -36.06 -10.19
N GLY A 39 9.91 -34.79 -10.22
CA GLY A 39 10.33 -33.81 -11.22
C GLY A 39 9.53 -33.80 -12.53
N ARG A 40 8.43 -34.58 -12.65
CA ARG A 40 7.59 -34.59 -13.87
C ARG A 40 7.09 -33.20 -14.30
N HIS A 41 6.80 -32.34 -13.33
CA HIS A 41 6.26 -30.99 -13.56
C HIS A 41 7.29 -29.87 -13.32
N LEU A 42 8.57 -30.10 -13.63
CA LEU A 42 9.66 -29.14 -13.41
C LEU A 42 9.39 -27.76 -14.03
N LEU A 43 8.92 -27.70 -15.29
CA LEU A 43 8.61 -26.43 -15.95
C LEU A 43 7.47 -25.68 -15.23
N LEU A 44 6.37 -26.37 -14.92
CA LEU A 44 5.23 -25.78 -14.22
C LEU A 44 5.61 -25.33 -12.80
N GLY A 45 6.44 -26.10 -12.11
CA GLY A 45 6.99 -25.76 -10.79
C GLY A 45 7.88 -24.51 -10.83
N ASN A 46 8.72 -24.36 -11.86
CA ASN A 46 9.55 -23.18 -12.04
C ASN A 46 8.70 -21.94 -12.34
N ILE A 47 7.72 -22.05 -13.25
CA ILE A 47 6.79 -20.96 -13.57
C ILE A 47 5.99 -20.57 -12.32
N TYR A 48 5.55 -21.55 -11.52
CA TYR A 48 4.88 -21.32 -10.23
C TYR A 48 5.74 -20.51 -9.27
N ARG A 49 7.01 -20.89 -9.09
CA ARG A 49 7.96 -20.20 -8.20
C ARG A 49 8.22 -18.76 -8.65
N ILE A 50 8.48 -18.54 -9.94
CA ILE A 50 8.70 -17.21 -10.52
C ILE A 50 7.45 -16.34 -10.33
N SER A 51 6.28 -16.88 -10.62
CA SER A 51 5.00 -16.18 -10.45
C SER A 51 4.74 -15.82 -8.98
N SER A 52 5.07 -16.72 -8.04
CA SER A 52 4.94 -16.43 -6.60
C SER A 52 5.84 -15.28 -6.17
N PHE A 53 7.10 -15.29 -6.62
CA PHE A 53 8.05 -14.21 -6.38
C PHE A 53 7.55 -12.87 -6.93
N LEU A 54 7.08 -12.87 -8.18
CA LEU A 54 6.61 -11.67 -8.86
C LEU A 54 5.32 -11.12 -8.22
N SER A 55 4.42 -12.00 -7.80
CA SER A 55 3.19 -11.66 -7.06
C SER A 55 3.50 -11.01 -5.71
N PHE A 56 4.43 -11.59 -4.95
CA PHE A 56 4.90 -11.01 -3.69
C PHE A 56 5.51 -9.62 -3.90
N PHE A 57 6.41 -9.48 -4.87
CA PHE A 57 7.06 -8.19 -5.15
C PHE A 57 6.03 -7.14 -5.59
N SER A 58 5.03 -7.54 -6.38
CA SER A 58 3.94 -6.64 -6.81
C SER A 58 3.15 -6.08 -5.63
N ILE A 59 2.75 -6.93 -4.66
CA ILE A 59 1.99 -6.45 -3.50
C ILE A 59 2.87 -5.65 -2.53
N TRP A 60 4.13 -6.06 -2.37
CA TRP A 60 5.10 -5.33 -1.57
C TRP A 60 5.32 -3.92 -2.12
N MET A 61 5.57 -3.79 -3.43
CA MET A 61 5.76 -2.49 -4.08
C MET A 61 4.50 -1.64 -4.05
N THR A 62 3.32 -2.25 -4.24
CA THR A 62 2.04 -1.55 -4.10
C THR A 62 1.87 -0.99 -2.68
N THR A 63 2.18 -1.79 -1.66
CA THR A 63 2.08 -1.38 -0.25
C THR A 63 3.10 -0.28 0.07
N ALA A 64 4.31 -0.36 -0.50
CA ALA A 64 5.35 0.65 -0.36
C ALA A 64 4.90 2.01 -0.92
N ILE A 65 4.38 2.02 -2.15
CA ILE A 65 3.87 3.24 -2.80
C ILE A 65 2.68 3.81 -2.03
N LEU A 66 1.75 2.92 -1.62
CA LEU A 66 0.56 3.37 -0.92
C LEU A 66 0.92 3.98 0.44
N MET A 67 1.79 3.34 1.22
CA MET A 67 2.21 3.89 2.50
C MET A 67 3.14 5.10 2.38
N SER A 68 3.94 5.22 1.32
CA SER A 68 4.83 6.38 1.15
C SER A 68 4.03 7.68 1.00
N TYR A 69 2.88 7.63 0.31
CA TYR A 69 1.97 8.78 0.17
C TYR A 69 1.38 9.24 1.51
N TYR A 70 1.18 8.30 2.44
CA TYR A 70 0.62 8.59 3.76
C TYR A 70 1.69 8.61 4.85
N ARG A 71 3.00 8.61 4.51
CA ARG A 71 4.12 8.51 5.45
C ARG A 71 4.07 9.57 6.55
N GLU A 72 3.78 10.81 6.20
CA GLU A 72 3.72 11.93 7.14
C GLU A 72 2.55 11.82 8.13
N LYS A 73 1.47 11.14 7.72
CA LYS A 73 0.20 11.08 8.43
C LYS A 73 -0.05 9.74 9.15
N LEU A 74 0.64 8.68 8.72
CA LEU A 74 0.43 7.32 9.20
C LEU A 74 1.11 7.08 10.54
N ILE A 75 2.41 7.31 10.65
CA ILE A 75 3.26 6.68 11.65
C ILE A 75 4.71 7.24 11.51
N GLY A 76 5.40 7.55 12.61
CA GLY A 76 6.80 8.02 12.57
C GLY A 76 7.73 7.10 11.75
N SER A 77 8.77 7.69 11.15
CA SER A 77 9.65 7.07 10.13
C SER A 77 10.06 5.62 10.42
N VAL A 78 10.36 5.27 11.67
CA VAL A 78 10.86 3.94 12.08
C VAL A 78 9.85 2.83 11.82
N LYS A 79 8.59 3.00 12.24
CA LYS A 79 7.56 1.96 12.11
C LYS A 79 7.16 1.74 10.63
N TYR A 80 7.23 2.78 9.78
CA TYR A 80 7.06 2.65 8.33
C TYR A 80 8.11 1.70 7.73
N TRP A 81 9.39 1.89 8.09
CA TRP A 81 10.48 1.02 7.64
C TRP A 81 10.32 -0.41 8.15
N ILE A 82 9.88 -0.60 9.40
CA ILE A 82 9.63 -1.95 9.95
C ILE A 82 8.55 -2.68 9.13
N ILE A 83 7.40 -2.04 8.85
CA ILE A 83 6.32 -2.68 8.08
C ILE A 83 6.76 -3.03 6.66
N LEU A 84 7.70 -2.27 6.06
CA LEU A 84 8.20 -2.54 4.71
C LEU A 84 9.32 -3.58 4.64
N VAL A 85 10.29 -3.47 5.56
CA VAL A 85 11.49 -4.32 5.55
C VAL A 85 11.19 -5.70 6.10
N LEU A 86 10.34 -5.80 7.12
CA LEU A 86 10.09 -7.06 7.83
C LEU A 86 9.48 -8.14 6.92
N PRO A 87 8.42 -7.89 6.12
CA PRO A 87 7.90 -8.87 5.15
C PRO A 87 8.94 -9.28 4.12
N LEU A 88 9.76 -8.32 3.65
CA LEU A 88 10.74 -8.56 2.59
C LEU A 88 11.89 -9.44 3.09
N VAL A 89 12.45 -9.12 4.25
CA VAL A 89 13.51 -9.93 4.88
C VAL A 89 12.99 -11.33 5.17
N TYR A 90 11.79 -11.43 5.75
CA TYR A 90 11.19 -12.72 6.06
C TYR A 90 10.96 -13.57 4.78
N PHE A 91 10.44 -12.95 3.72
CA PHE A 91 10.26 -13.60 2.43
C PHE A 91 11.58 -14.09 1.83
N LEU A 92 12.65 -13.27 1.86
CA LEU A 92 13.97 -13.66 1.35
C LEU A 92 14.56 -14.84 2.13
N ILE A 93 14.51 -14.80 3.47
CA ILE A 93 14.99 -15.91 4.32
C ILE A 93 14.22 -17.19 4.01
N THR A 94 12.90 -17.10 3.89
CA THR A 94 12.04 -18.25 3.56
C THR A 94 12.33 -18.79 2.16
N TYR A 95 12.48 -17.91 1.16
CA TYR A 95 12.68 -18.31 -0.23
C TYR A 95 14.05 -18.97 -0.45
N PHE A 96 15.08 -18.45 0.23
CA PHE A 96 16.46 -18.94 0.15
C PHE A 96 16.85 -19.80 1.37
N TYR A 97 15.88 -20.36 2.10
CA TYR A 97 16.15 -21.11 3.33
C TYR A 97 17.14 -22.26 3.10
N GLN A 98 17.06 -22.94 1.95
CA GLN A 98 17.97 -24.03 1.60
C GLN A 98 19.40 -23.52 1.39
N PHE A 99 19.59 -22.30 0.90
CA PHE A 99 20.92 -21.72 0.77
C PHE A 99 21.49 -21.30 2.13
N PHE A 100 20.67 -20.66 2.98
CA PHE A 100 21.12 -20.13 4.26
C PHE A 100 21.23 -21.16 5.38
N LEU A 101 20.27 -22.10 5.46
CA LEU A 101 20.13 -23.01 6.60
C LEU A 101 20.62 -24.44 6.30
N SER A 102 20.86 -24.83 5.04
CA SER A 102 21.25 -26.23 4.72
C SER A 102 22.50 -26.69 5.47
N ASN A 103 23.55 -25.88 5.48
CA ASN A 103 24.82 -26.22 6.13
C ASN A 103 24.65 -26.49 7.64
N ILE A 104 23.71 -25.80 8.28
CA ILE A 104 23.40 -25.98 9.70
C ILE A 104 22.48 -27.19 9.87
N LEU A 105 21.41 -27.26 9.09
CA LEU A 105 20.36 -28.26 9.21
C LEU A 105 20.81 -29.68 8.87
N VAL A 106 21.80 -29.87 7.97
CA VAL A 106 22.26 -31.21 7.56
C VAL A 106 22.77 -32.03 8.75
N SER A 107 23.53 -31.41 9.67
CA SER A 107 24.02 -32.09 10.87
C SER A 107 22.88 -32.55 11.79
N TYR A 108 21.87 -31.70 11.99
CA TYR A 108 20.73 -32.03 12.85
C TYR A 108 19.76 -33.00 12.19
N PHE A 109 19.60 -32.92 10.85
CA PHE A 109 18.71 -33.79 10.09
C PHE A 109 19.16 -35.25 10.10
N GLN A 110 20.47 -35.50 10.18
CA GLN A 110 21.03 -36.85 10.32
C GLN A 110 20.77 -37.46 11.70
N ASN A 111 20.64 -36.64 12.74
CA ASN A 111 20.45 -37.08 14.13
C ASN A 111 18.96 -37.27 14.47
N ASP A 112 18.11 -36.33 14.09
CA ASP A 112 16.66 -36.39 14.30
C ASP A 112 15.90 -35.76 13.11
N PRO A 113 15.63 -36.54 12.05
CA PRO A 113 14.98 -36.03 10.85
C PRO A 113 13.53 -35.57 11.08
N VAL A 114 12.85 -36.15 12.08
CA VAL A 114 11.43 -35.86 12.36
C VAL A 114 11.28 -34.48 12.98
N THR A 115 12.03 -34.21 14.05
CA THR A 115 11.97 -32.91 14.75
C THR A 115 12.41 -31.77 13.82
N VAL A 116 13.47 -31.98 13.04
CA VAL A 116 13.96 -30.98 12.10
C VAL A 116 12.94 -30.70 10.99
N SER A 117 12.31 -31.75 10.45
CA SER A 117 11.24 -31.60 9.44
C SER A 117 10.06 -30.79 9.97
N ILE A 118 9.59 -31.07 11.20
CA ILE A 118 8.50 -30.34 11.84
C ILE A 118 8.86 -28.86 12.04
N MET A 119 10.07 -28.56 12.56
CA MET A 119 10.50 -27.18 12.78
C MET A 119 10.61 -26.38 11.49
N VAL A 120 11.24 -26.96 10.45
CA VAL A 120 11.38 -26.31 9.15
C VAL A 120 10.02 -26.11 8.49
N SER A 121 9.16 -27.13 8.53
CA SER A 121 7.80 -27.06 8.00
C SER A 121 6.98 -25.97 8.71
N ALA A 122 7.01 -25.91 10.04
CA ALA A 122 6.33 -24.86 10.81
C ALA A 122 6.84 -23.46 10.46
N PHE A 123 8.16 -23.27 10.36
CA PHE A 123 8.77 -22.00 9.98
C PHE A 123 8.34 -21.54 8.58
N LEU A 124 8.35 -22.47 7.60
CA LEU A 124 7.96 -22.19 6.23
C LEU A 124 6.44 -21.95 6.10
N SER A 125 5.60 -22.69 6.82
CA SER A 125 4.14 -22.53 6.79
C SER A 125 3.66 -21.22 7.41
N LEU A 126 4.33 -20.72 8.44
CA LEU A 126 3.99 -19.45 9.09
C LEU A 126 4.41 -18.23 8.25
N SER A 127 5.29 -18.42 7.26
CA SER A 127 5.85 -17.32 6.46
C SER A 127 4.80 -16.46 5.75
N LYS A 128 3.91 -17.10 5.01
CA LYS A 128 2.90 -16.41 4.20
C LYS A 128 1.83 -15.76 5.07
N PRO A 129 1.25 -16.42 6.10
CA PRO A 129 0.33 -15.78 7.04
C PRO A 129 0.93 -14.54 7.72
N ILE A 130 2.19 -14.61 8.20
CA ILE A 130 2.86 -13.47 8.83
C ILE A 130 2.99 -12.30 7.84
N GLY A 131 3.46 -12.57 6.62
CA GLY A 131 3.54 -11.56 5.55
C GLY A 131 2.16 -10.94 5.23
N GLY A 132 1.14 -11.79 5.11
CA GLY A 132 -0.24 -11.38 4.89
C GLY A 132 -0.79 -10.48 5.99
N LEU A 133 -0.48 -10.80 7.26
CA LEU A 133 -0.90 -10.02 8.41
C LEU A 133 -0.23 -8.64 8.42
N ILE A 134 1.04 -8.54 8.05
CA ILE A 134 1.75 -7.26 7.97
C ILE A 134 1.17 -6.39 6.85
N PHE A 135 0.91 -6.96 5.66
CA PHE A 135 0.26 -6.23 4.58
C PHE A 135 -1.16 -5.80 4.96
N ALA A 136 -1.94 -6.66 5.62
CA ALA A 136 -3.26 -6.30 6.11
C ALA A 136 -3.20 -5.19 7.17
N ALA A 137 -2.24 -5.25 8.10
CA ALA A 137 -2.01 -4.21 9.08
C ALA A 137 -1.68 -2.86 8.43
N ALA A 138 -0.94 -2.86 7.31
CA ALA A 138 -0.70 -1.64 6.53
C ALA A 138 -2.03 -1.05 6.02
N PHE A 139 -2.90 -1.86 5.44
CA PHE A 139 -4.23 -1.43 4.97
C PHE A 139 -5.14 -0.95 6.12
N TRP A 140 -5.11 -1.61 7.26
CA TRP A 140 -5.86 -1.18 8.44
C TRP A 140 -5.33 0.13 9.01
N ASN A 141 -4.02 0.35 9.03
CA ASN A 141 -3.45 1.64 9.43
C ASN A 141 -3.85 2.75 8.44
N MET A 142 -3.82 2.46 7.14
CA MET A 142 -4.31 3.39 6.12
C MET A 142 -5.79 3.73 6.31
N SER A 143 -6.62 2.75 6.66
CA SER A 143 -8.04 2.98 6.95
C SER A 143 -8.29 4.02 8.06
N LYS A 144 -7.37 4.15 9.02
CA LYS A 144 -7.44 5.16 10.10
C LYS A 144 -7.16 6.56 9.56
N VAL A 145 -6.20 6.69 8.65
CA VAL A 145 -5.81 7.98 8.04
C VAL A 145 -6.90 8.50 7.09
N VAL A 146 -7.52 7.61 6.33
CA VAL A 146 -8.66 7.95 5.45
C VAL A 146 -10.01 7.87 6.17
N GLY A 147 -9.99 7.82 7.50
CA GLY A 147 -11.16 7.61 8.36
C GLY A 147 -12.21 8.71 8.31
N TYR A 148 -11.92 9.83 7.65
CA TYR A 148 -12.87 10.94 7.46
C TYR A 148 -14.11 10.51 6.65
N GLU A 149 -13.96 9.54 5.74
CA GLU A 149 -15.07 8.94 5.01
C GLU A 149 -15.30 7.49 5.45
N ARG A 150 -16.45 7.21 6.07
CA ARG A 150 -16.81 5.88 6.58
C ARG A 150 -16.75 4.79 5.50
N LYS A 151 -17.20 5.10 4.28
CA LYS A 151 -17.18 4.15 3.15
C LYS A 151 -15.75 3.82 2.71
N MET A 152 -14.84 4.80 2.71
CA MET A 152 -13.44 4.61 2.33
C MET A 152 -12.69 3.81 3.40
N LYS A 153 -12.91 4.12 4.68
CA LYS A 153 -12.39 3.34 5.81
C LYS A 153 -12.80 1.87 5.71
N LEU A 154 -14.09 1.60 5.52
CA LEU A 154 -14.62 0.24 5.47
C LEU A 154 -14.07 -0.54 4.27
N SER A 155 -13.94 0.11 3.11
CA SER A 155 -13.35 -0.49 1.90
C SER A 155 -11.88 -0.89 2.11
N MET A 156 -11.09 -0.06 2.79
CA MET A 156 -9.69 -0.40 3.16
C MET A 156 -9.60 -1.54 4.17
N VAL A 157 -10.51 -1.60 5.13
CA VAL A 157 -10.57 -2.72 6.11
C VAL A 157 -10.90 -4.04 5.43
N ILE A 158 -11.89 -4.03 4.52
CA ILE A 158 -12.28 -5.20 3.72
C ILE A 158 -11.11 -5.67 2.84
N ALA A 159 -10.41 -4.74 2.17
CA ALA A 159 -9.22 -5.07 1.39
C ALA A 159 -8.12 -5.72 2.25
N GLY A 160 -7.87 -5.19 3.45
CA GLY A 160 -6.92 -5.77 4.40
C GLY A 160 -7.24 -7.21 4.79
N TRP A 161 -8.52 -7.52 5.08
CA TRP A 161 -8.95 -8.89 5.34
C TRP A 161 -8.77 -9.81 4.12
N GLY A 162 -9.10 -9.33 2.92
CA GLY A 162 -8.87 -10.07 1.69
C GLY A 162 -7.39 -10.42 1.48
N ILE A 163 -6.50 -9.45 1.69
CA ILE A 163 -5.04 -9.67 1.58
C ILE A 163 -4.56 -10.70 2.62
N PHE A 164 -4.98 -10.56 3.88
CA PHE A 164 -4.60 -11.50 4.94
C PHE A 164 -5.01 -12.94 4.60
N PHE A 165 -6.25 -13.13 4.17
CA PHE A 165 -6.76 -14.47 3.85
C PHE A 165 -6.14 -15.05 2.59
N ILE A 166 -5.87 -14.25 1.55
CA ILE A 166 -5.14 -14.73 0.35
C ILE A 166 -3.78 -15.29 0.76
N PHE A 167 -3.01 -14.53 1.55
CA PHE A 167 -1.69 -14.96 1.97
C PHE A 167 -1.72 -16.16 2.92
N SER A 168 -2.71 -16.21 3.81
CA SER A 168 -2.85 -17.32 4.76
C SER A 168 -3.29 -18.61 4.10
N ALA A 169 -4.23 -18.55 3.15
CA ALA A 169 -4.80 -19.71 2.47
C ALA A 169 -3.97 -20.19 1.28
N ASN A 170 -3.17 -19.33 0.64
CA ASN A 170 -2.39 -19.66 -0.57
C ASN A 170 -1.09 -20.46 -0.24
N GLN A 171 -1.26 -21.64 0.32
CA GLN A 171 -0.18 -22.57 0.67
C GLN A 171 -0.29 -23.84 -0.19
N ALA A 172 0.47 -23.90 -1.29
CA ALA A 172 0.43 -25.04 -2.21
C ALA A 172 0.77 -26.37 -1.51
N ALA A 173 1.73 -26.37 -0.57
CA ALA A 173 2.10 -27.56 0.20
C ALA A 173 0.93 -28.14 1.00
N THR A 174 0.15 -27.32 1.71
CA THR A 174 -1.02 -27.78 2.48
C THR A 174 -2.19 -28.17 1.59
N GLN A 175 -2.24 -27.65 0.35
CA GLN A 175 -3.27 -27.98 -0.63
C GLN A 175 -2.99 -29.31 -1.38
N ILE A 176 -1.76 -29.83 -1.31
CA ILE A 176 -1.33 -31.07 -1.98
C ILE A 176 -1.42 -32.31 -1.07
N ILE A 177 -1.42 -32.14 0.26
CA ILE A 177 -1.43 -33.27 1.23
C ILE A 177 -2.83 -33.92 1.27
N VAL A 178 -2.94 -35.12 0.68
CA VAL A 178 -4.17 -35.92 0.48
C VAL A 178 -4.85 -36.49 1.74
N PRO A 179 -4.20 -36.84 2.88
CA PRO A 179 -4.93 -37.45 3.99
C PRO A 179 -6.01 -36.56 4.61
N TYR A 180 -6.13 -35.28 4.20
CA TYR A 180 -7.20 -34.39 4.61
C TYR A 180 -7.82 -33.60 3.43
N PRO A 181 -8.65 -34.25 2.58
CA PRO A 181 -9.45 -33.59 1.54
C PRO A 181 -10.28 -32.37 1.99
N PRO A 182 -10.84 -32.28 3.22
CA PRO A 182 -11.60 -31.09 3.63
C PRO A 182 -10.73 -29.83 3.71
N PHE A 183 -9.43 -29.93 3.98
CA PHE A 183 -8.55 -28.76 4.05
C PHE A 183 -8.32 -28.12 2.68
N GLY A 184 -8.20 -28.92 1.61
CA GLY A 184 -8.06 -28.40 0.25
C GLY A 184 -9.30 -27.63 -0.21
N ILE A 185 -10.50 -28.19 -0.03
CA ILE A 185 -11.76 -27.53 -0.44
C ILE A 185 -11.97 -26.26 0.39
N THR A 186 -11.78 -26.34 1.71
CA THR A 186 -11.94 -25.18 2.60
C THR A 186 -10.96 -24.07 2.23
N THR A 187 -9.67 -24.39 2.00
CA THR A 187 -8.68 -23.37 1.61
C THR A 187 -9.00 -22.73 0.26
N VAL A 188 -9.48 -23.48 -0.73
CA VAL A 188 -9.91 -22.93 -2.04
C VAL A 188 -11.13 -22.00 -1.88
N THR A 189 -12.13 -22.37 -1.07
CA THR A 189 -13.29 -21.50 -0.82
C THR A 189 -12.89 -20.20 -0.11
N VAL A 190 -12.01 -20.28 0.90
CA VAL A 190 -11.45 -19.11 1.59
C VAL A 190 -10.67 -18.23 0.60
N LEU A 191 -9.88 -18.83 -0.30
CA LEU A 191 -9.11 -18.11 -1.30
C LEU A 191 -10.01 -17.31 -2.27
N ASN A 192 -11.12 -17.92 -2.73
CA ASN A 192 -12.10 -17.26 -3.58
C ASN A 192 -12.78 -16.10 -2.86
N MET A 193 -13.24 -16.31 -1.63
CA MET A 193 -13.83 -15.27 -0.80
C MET A 193 -12.84 -14.13 -0.55
N ALA A 194 -11.58 -14.46 -0.26
CA ALA A 194 -10.53 -13.49 0.01
C ALA A 194 -10.18 -12.65 -1.24
N SER A 195 -10.13 -13.28 -2.41
CA SER A 195 -9.96 -12.59 -3.70
C SER A 195 -11.09 -11.60 -3.95
N PHE A 196 -12.34 -12.01 -3.72
CA PHE A 196 -13.50 -11.14 -3.83
C PHE A 196 -13.42 -9.94 -2.87
N LEU A 197 -13.11 -10.17 -1.59
CA LEU A 197 -12.95 -9.10 -0.59
C LEU A 197 -11.83 -8.12 -0.98
N MET A 198 -10.68 -8.63 -1.43
CA MET A 198 -9.56 -7.79 -1.85
C MET A 198 -9.95 -6.89 -3.02
N VAL A 199 -10.57 -7.45 -4.07
CA VAL A 199 -11.00 -6.70 -5.25
C VAL A 199 -12.08 -5.69 -4.90
N LEU A 200 -13.09 -6.10 -4.14
CA LEU A 200 -14.19 -5.24 -3.71
C LEU A 200 -13.69 -4.04 -2.91
N GLY A 201 -12.81 -4.26 -1.94
CA GLY A 201 -12.25 -3.21 -1.10
C GLY A 201 -11.36 -2.23 -1.89
N ILE A 202 -10.51 -2.74 -2.78
CA ILE A 202 -9.63 -1.89 -3.61
C ILE A 202 -10.44 -1.10 -4.65
N PHE A 203 -11.41 -1.74 -5.31
CA PHE A 203 -12.26 -1.11 -6.32
C PHE A 203 -13.08 0.03 -5.71
N ASN A 204 -13.80 -0.23 -4.62
CA ASN A 204 -14.59 0.80 -3.94
C ASN A 204 -13.72 1.95 -3.44
N SER A 205 -12.53 1.66 -2.91
CA SER A 205 -11.58 2.69 -2.50
C SER A 205 -11.14 3.55 -3.68
N ALA A 206 -10.78 2.94 -4.81
CA ALA A 206 -10.37 3.66 -6.00
C ALA A 206 -11.48 4.56 -6.56
N THR A 207 -12.73 4.08 -6.57
CA THR A 207 -13.89 4.85 -7.02
C THR A 207 -14.19 6.05 -6.10
N LEU A 208 -14.09 5.87 -4.78
CA LEU A 208 -14.28 6.98 -3.84
C LEU A 208 -13.18 8.02 -3.96
N VAL A 209 -11.92 7.60 -4.07
CA VAL A 209 -10.77 8.49 -4.26
C VAL A 209 -10.90 9.27 -5.58
N SER A 210 -11.31 8.62 -6.67
CA SER A 210 -11.45 9.27 -7.98
C SER A 210 -12.60 10.29 -7.99
N ALA A 211 -13.72 9.97 -7.34
CA ALA A 211 -14.84 10.89 -7.18
C ALA A 211 -14.47 12.11 -6.33
N ASN A 212 -13.73 11.93 -5.24
CA ASN A 212 -13.29 13.05 -4.42
C ASN A 212 -12.27 13.94 -5.16
N ASN A 213 -11.34 13.32 -5.92
CA ASN A 213 -10.38 14.08 -6.72
C ASN A 213 -11.05 14.90 -7.83
N SER A 214 -12.07 14.35 -8.50
CA SER A 214 -12.83 15.07 -9.51
C SER A 214 -13.62 16.23 -8.89
N LEU A 215 -14.23 16.04 -7.72
CA LEU A 215 -14.91 17.09 -6.96
C LEU A 215 -13.94 18.21 -6.57
N ARG A 216 -12.77 17.87 -5.99
CA ARG A 216 -11.75 18.86 -5.61
C ARG A 216 -11.26 19.67 -6.81
N THR A 217 -11.05 19.00 -7.95
CA THR A 217 -10.65 19.65 -9.20
C THR A 217 -11.73 20.59 -9.70
N SER A 218 -13.01 20.17 -9.67
CA SER A 218 -14.14 21.00 -10.06
C SER A 218 -14.29 22.22 -9.16
N LEU A 219 -14.23 22.03 -7.84
CA LEU A 219 -14.32 23.11 -6.86
C LEU A 219 -13.20 24.14 -7.07
N HIS A 220 -11.97 23.67 -7.27
CA HIS A 220 -10.83 24.56 -7.54
C HIS A 220 -11.02 25.39 -8.81
N ARG A 221 -11.52 24.79 -9.90
CA ARG A 221 -11.83 25.53 -11.14
C ARG A 221 -12.90 26.59 -10.92
N HIS A 222 -13.97 26.26 -10.19
CA HIS A 222 -15.04 27.21 -9.89
C HIS A 222 -14.55 28.34 -8.97
N ALA A 223 -13.76 28.01 -7.95
CA ALA A 223 -13.17 28.98 -7.03
C ALA A 223 -12.27 29.97 -7.77
N ILE A 224 -11.37 29.51 -8.67
CA ILE A 224 -10.53 30.41 -9.48
C ILE A 224 -11.38 31.31 -10.37
N LYS A 225 -12.42 30.77 -11.01
CA LYS A 225 -13.32 31.55 -11.88
C LYS A 225 -14.05 32.65 -11.11
N LEU A 226 -14.40 32.41 -9.85
CA LEU A 226 -15.04 33.40 -8.96
C LEU A 226 -14.05 34.40 -8.35
N LEU A 227 -12.88 33.95 -7.91
CA LEU A 227 -11.86 34.82 -7.31
C LEU A 227 -11.25 35.78 -8.32
N LYS A 228 -11.12 35.39 -9.60
CA LYS A 228 -10.43 36.22 -10.60
C LYS A 228 -11.15 37.57 -10.87
N PRO A 229 -12.49 37.64 -11.03
CA PRO A 229 -13.21 38.91 -11.11
C PRO A 229 -13.18 39.71 -9.80
N ILE A 230 -13.35 39.06 -8.64
CA ILE A 230 -13.35 39.73 -7.33
C ILE A 230 -11.98 40.36 -7.05
N GLY A 231 -10.90 39.61 -7.29
CA GLY A 231 -9.55 40.12 -7.14
C GLY A 231 -9.23 41.26 -8.10
N ARG A 232 -9.76 41.24 -9.32
CA ARG A 232 -9.64 42.37 -10.25
C ARG A 232 -10.38 43.61 -9.76
N ALA A 233 -11.62 43.46 -9.28
CA ALA A 233 -12.42 44.57 -8.77
C ALA A 233 -11.78 45.23 -7.54
N GLU A 234 -11.25 44.42 -6.60
CA GLU A 234 -10.57 44.97 -5.42
C GLU A 234 -9.24 45.64 -5.78
N MET A 235 -8.47 45.06 -6.71
CA MET A 235 -7.24 45.67 -7.21
C MET A 235 -7.51 47.01 -7.92
N GLU A 236 -8.56 47.09 -8.73
CA GLU A 236 -8.96 48.33 -9.40
C GLU A 236 -9.40 49.41 -8.40
N LYS A 237 -10.15 49.02 -7.36
CA LYS A 237 -10.56 49.90 -6.26
C LYS A 237 -9.36 50.41 -5.46
N GLU A 238 -8.36 49.57 -5.19
CA GLU A 238 -7.12 50.00 -4.52
C GLU A 238 -6.29 50.95 -5.39
N ILE A 239 -6.20 50.68 -6.70
CA ILE A 239 -5.53 51.56 -7.66
C ILE A 239 -6.22 52.93 -7.67
N GLN A 240 -7.55 52.98 -7.79
CA GLN A 240 -8.30 54.23 -7.77
C GLN A 240 -8.09 55.02 -6.46
N LYS A 241 -8.11 54.34 -5.32
CA LYS A 241 -7.83 54.95 -4.01
C LYS A 241 -6.41 55.53 -3.94
N THR A 242 -5.42 54.79 -4.44
CA THR A 242 -4.02 55.22 -4.45
C THR A 242 -3.81 56.43 -5.37
N VAL A 243 -4.40 56.40 -6.57
CA VAL A 243 -4.34 57.53 -7.53
C VAL A 243 -4.99 58.78 -6.93
N LYS A 244 -6.17 58.64 -6.30
CA LYS A 244 -6.86 59.75 -5.63
C LYS A 244 -6.03 60.36 -4.50
N ASN A 245 -5.41 59.53 -3.66
CA ASN A 245 -4.53 60.03 -2.60
C ASN A 245 -3.34 60.81 -3.19
N ILE A 246 -2.74 60.33 -4.29
CA ILE A 246 -1.63 61.02 -4.95
C ILE A 246 -2.08 62.35 -5.55
N SER A 247 -3.25 62.42 -6.20
CA SER A 247 -3.75 63.69 -6.77
C SER A 247 -4.05 64.72 -5.69
N GLU A 248 -4.67 64.32 -4.58
CA GLU A 248 -4.93 65.21 -3.44
C GLU A 248 -3.63 65.73 -2.81
N HIS A 249 -2.62 64.88 -2.64
CA HIS A 249 -1.30 65.32 -2.14
C HIS A 249 -0.59 66.26 -3.11
N LYS A 250 -0.79 66.09 -4.41
CA LYS A 250 -0.17 66.93 -5.44
C LYS A 250 -0.85 68.30 -5.54
N GLU A 251 -2.19 68.36 -5.44
CA GLU A 251 -2.94 69.61 -5.34
C GLU A 251 -2.57 70.39 -4.07
N ILE A 252 -2.44 69.72 -2.92
CA ILE A 252 -1.97 70.35 -1.67
C ILE A 252 -0.54 70.91 -1.83
N ALA A 253 0.36 70.17 -2.50
CA ALA A 253 1.72 70.61 -2.75
C ALA A 253 1.84 71.75 -3.78
N GLU A 254 0.86 71.88 -4.69
CA GLU A 254 0.77 72.98 -5.64
C GLU A 254 0.18 74.24 -4.99
N ILE A 255 -0.83 74.09 -4.13
CA ILE A 255 -1.39 75.17 -3.30
C ILE A 255 -0.32 75.70 -2.32
N SER A 256 0.44 74.82 -1.67
CA SER A 256 1.54 75.22 -0.77
C SER A 256 2.73 75.87 -1.48
N LYS A 257 2.85 75.73 -2.81
CA LYS A 257 3.86 76.42 -3.61
C LYS A 257 3.41 77.80 -4.08
N GLN A 258 2.11 78.05 -4.16
CA GLN A 258 1.55 79.37 -4.44
C GLN A 258 1.48 80.26 -3.19
N GLU A 259 1.31 79.67 -2.00
CA GLU A 259 1.53 80.34 -0.72
C GLU A 259 3.01 80.22 -0.29
N THR A 260 3.92 80.92 -0.97
CA THR A 260 5.20 81.26 -0.33
C THR A 260 4.91 82.23 0.80
N PHE A 261 4.80 81.70 2.02
CA PHE A 261 4.85 82.48 3.26
C PHE A 261 6.13 83.34 3.25
N GLU A 262 5.97 84.66 3.10
CA GLU A 262 7.00 85.61 3.51
C GLU A 262 7.24 85.38 5.00
N PHE A 263 8.38 84.79 5.35
CA PHE A 263 8.84 84.80 6.72
C PHE A 263 9.17 86.24 7.09
N ASP A 264 8.36 86.82 7.97
CA ASP A 264 8.65 88.10 8.60
C ASP A 264 9.91 87.92 9.45
N GLU A 265 11.01 88.52 8.97
CA GLU A 265 12.36 88.46 9.54
C GLU A 265 12.41 88.95 11.00
N ASN A 266 11.33 89.58 11.49
CA ASN A 266 11.21 90.16 12.82
C ASN A 266 10.80 89.19 13.95
N GLU A 267 10.38 87.95 13.68
CA GLU A 267 10.05 86.98 14.75
C GLU A 267 11.27 86.22 15.31
N LEU A 268 12.41 86.22 14.60
CA LEU A 268 13.60 85.46 15.00
C LEU A 268 14.51 86.19 16.02
N GLU A 269 14.27 87.46 16.31
CA GLU A 269 15.04 88.20 17.34
C GLU A 269 14.53 88.00 18.77
N LYS A 270 13.51 87.15 18.98
CA LYS A 270 12.88 86.96 20.30
C LYS A 270 13.24 85.67 21.03
N TYR A 271 14.18 84.88 20.51
CA TYR A 271 14.70 83.67 21.16
C TYR A 271 16.22 83.64 21.18
#